data_AF-A0A972ICC2-F1
#
_entry.id   AF-A0A972ICC2-F1
#
_cell.length_a   1.000
_cell.length_b   1.000
_cell.length_c   1.000
_cell.angle_alpha   90.00
_cell.angle_beta   90.00
_cell.angle_gamma   90.00
#
_symmetry.space_group_name_H-M   'P 1'
#
loop_
_entity.id
_entity.type
_entity.pdbx_description
1 polymer ?
#
loop_
_entity_poly.entity_id
_entity_poly.type
_entity_poly.pdbx_seq_one_letter_code
_entity_poly.pdbx_strand_id
1 'polypeptide(L)' 'MPQDLWNKLMSTFALETYERAWHSLFTCQELFREVSAEVAKKLGYSYPEYDKSMTEYTESLFLRYGFSE' A
#
# COMPACT_ATOMS: atom_id res chain seq x y z
N MET A 1 -9.04 -14.41 10.08
CA MET A 1 -8.87 -13.39 9.03
C MET A 1 -9.50 -13.92 7.75
N PRO A 2 -10.23 -13.11 6.96
CA PRO A 2 -10.73 -13.55 5.65
C PRO A 2 -9.58 -14.05 4.76
N GLN A 3 -9.80 -15.10 3.97
CA GLN A 3 -8.76 -15.71 3.13
C GLN A 3 -8.20 -14.70 2.11
N ASP A 4 -9.05 -13.86 1.55
CA ASP A 4 -8.65 -12.85 0.55
C ASP A 4 -7.71 -11.79 1.15
N LEU A 5 -7.99 -11.34 2.37
CA LEU A 5 -7.14 -10.41 3.10
C LEU A 5 -5.77 -11.04 3.42
N TRP A 6 -5.77 -12.32 3.80
CA TRP A 6 -4.53 -13.07 4.02
C TRP A 6 -3.71 -13.19 2.75
N ASN A 7 -4.33 -13.55 1.63
CA ASN A 7 -3.64 -13.67 0.34
C ASN A 7 -3.08 -12.32 -0.13
N LYS A 8 -3.83 -11.22 0.03
CA LYS A 8 -3.39 -9.85 -0.29
C LYS A 8 -2.22 -9.43 0.61
N LEU A 9 -2.24 -9.79 1.89
CA LEU A 9 -1.09 -9.57 2.78
C LEU A 9 0.14 -10.35 2.30
N MET A 10 -0.02 -11.63 1.96
CA MET A 10 1.11 -12.45 1.52
C MET A 10 1.74 -11.96 0.21
N SER A 11 0.96 -11.34 -0.69
CA SER A 11 1.51 -10.76 -1.93
C SER A 11 2.39 -9.53 -1.69
N THR A 12 2.36 -8.92 -0.50
CA THR A 12 3.26 -7.80 -0.14
C THR A 12 4.70 -8.22 0.12
N PHE A 13 5.01 -9.52 0.16
CA PHE A 13 6.36 -10.04 0.39
C PHE A 13 7.12 -10.45 -0.88
N ALA A 14 6.53 -10.24 -2.06
CA ALA A 14 7.13 -10.63 -3.33
C ALA A 14 8.18 -9.60 -3.82
N LEU A 15 9.42 -9.72 -3.34
CA LEU A 15 10.49 -8.72 -3.57
C LEU A 15 11.57 -9.17 -4.57
N GLU A 16 11.25 -10.13 -5.43
CA GLU A 16 12.24 -10.85 -6.24
C GLU A 16 12.75 -10.06 -7.46
N THR A 17 11.99 -9.05 -7.90
CA THR A 17 12.40 -8.10 -8.94
C THR A 17 12.00 -6.69 -8.52
N TYR A 18 12.54 -5.66 -9.19
CA TYR A 18 12.19 -4.27 -8.92
C TYR A 18 10.70 -3.99 -9.17
N GLU A 19 10.12 -4.53 -10.24
CA GLU A 19 8.70 -4.41 -10.58
C GLU A 19 7.84 -5.07 -9.51
N ARG A 20 8.22 -6.27 -9.07
CA ARG A 20 7.50 -6.99 -8.02
C ARG A 20 7.59 -6.26 -6.69
N ALA A 21 8.75 -5.69 -6.36
CA ALA A 21 8.92 -4.88 -5.15
C ALA A 21 8.02 -3.63 -5.17
N TRP A 22 7.94 -2.91 -6.30
CA TRP A 22 7.01 -1.78 -6.47
C TRP A 22 5.55 -2.21 -6.34
N HIS A 23 5.16 -3.30 -7.00
CA HIS A 23 3.81 -3.85 -6.91
C HIS A 23 3.46 -4.24 -5.46
N SER A 24 4.38 -4.88 -4.73
CA SER A 24 4.22 -5.23 -3.32
C SER A 24 4.08 -4.00 -2.43
N LEU A 25 4.85 -2.94 -2.67
CA LEU A 25 4.73 -1.66 -1.96
C LEU A 25 3.35 -1.04 -2.15
N PHE A 26 2.88 -0.91 -3.38
CA PHE A 26 1.56 -0.34 -3.67
C PHE A 26 0.43 -1.18 -3.06
N THR A 27 0.53 -2.51 -3.14
CA THR A 27 -0.42 -3.42 -2.50
C THR A 27 -0.47 -3.21 -0.98
N CYS A 28 0.70 -3.02 -0.35
CA CYS A 28 0.79 -2.76 1.08
C CYS A 28 0.15 -1.42 1.46
N GLN A 29 0.38 -0.37 0.66
CA GLN A 29 -0.26 0.94 0.89
C GLN A 29 -1.78 0.88 0.77
N GLU A 30 -2.31 0.16 -0.23
CA GLU A 30 -3.75 -0.05 -0.41
C GLU A 30 -4.36 -0.80 0.78
N LEU A 31 -3.75 -1.92 1.20
CA LEU A 31 -4.15 -2.66 2.39
C LEU A 31 -4.15 -1.79 3.64
N PHE A 32 -3.11 -0.98 3.79
CA PHE A 32 -2.99 -0.09 4.94
C PHE A 32 -4.15 0.91 4.99
N ARG A 33 -4.50 1.55 3.86
CA ARG A 33 -5.66 2.47 3.78
C ARG A 33 -6.95 1.80 4.19
N GLU A 34 -7.24 0.63 3.63
CA GLU A 34 -8.47 -0.12 3.94
C GLU A 34 -8.58 -0.44 5.43
N VAL A 35 -7.55 -1.07 5.99
CA VAL A 35 -7.57 -1.55 7.38
C VAL A 35 -7.53 -0.39 8.37
N SER A 36 -6.71 0.63 8.13
CA SER A 36 -6.60 1.77 9.02
C SER A 36 -7.87 2.64 9.01
N ALA A 37 -8.55 2.79 7.86
CA ALA A 37 -9.85 3.45 7.79
C ALA A 37 -10.92 2.67 8.57
N GLU A 38 -10.93 1.33 8.46
CA GLU A 38 -11.85 0.49 9.24
C GLU A 38 -11.60 0.62 10.75
N VAL A 39 -10.33 0.60 11.17
CA VAL A 39 -9.93 0.78 12.57
C VAL A 39 -10.31 2.17 13.08
N ALA A 40 -10.04 3.23 12.31
CA ALA A 40 -10.41 4.59 12.67
C ALA A 40 -11.93 4.71 12.89
N LYS A 41 -12.73 4.18 11.96
CA LYS A 41 -14.20 4.13 12.07
C LYS A 41 -14.67 3.38 13.33
N LYS A 42 -14.07 2.23 13.63
CA LYS A 42 -14.42 1.41 14.80
C LYS A 42 -14.09 2.09 16.12
N LEU A 43 -13.04 2.89 16.15
CA LEU A 43 -12.58 3.59 17.34
C LEU A 43 -13.08 5.04 17.45
N GLY A 44 -13.86 5.51 16.48
CA GLY A 44 -14.40 6.88 16.47
C GLY A 44 -13.37 7.95 16.10
N TYR A 45 -12.27 7.57 15.44
CA TYR A 45 -11.26 8.50 14.93
C TYR A 45 -11.50 8.81 13.44
N SER A 46 -11.06 9.98 13.00
CA SER A 46 -11.03 10.35 11.59
C SER A 46 -9.79 9.76 10.92
N TYR A 47 -9.95 9.26 9.69
CA TYR A 47 -8.82 8.86 8.87
C TYR A 47 -8.07 10.12 8.39
N PRO A 48 -6.76 10.23 8.62
CA PRO A 48 -5.99 11.43 8.29
C PRO A 48 -5.66 11.58 6.79
N GLU A 49 -5.51 12.83 6.34
CA GLU A 49 -5.25 13.20 4.93
C GLU A 49 -3.81 12.92 4.42
N TYR A 50 -2.89 12.43 5.26
CA TYR A 50 -1.48 12.23 4.87
C TYR A 50 -1.32 11.21 3.73
N ASP A 51 -2.31 10.34 3.56
CA ASP A 51 -2.33 9.34 2.51
C ASP A 51 -2.13 9.95 1.13
N LYS A 52 -2.73 11.12 0.88
CA LYS A 52 -2.58 11.84 -0.39
C LYS A 52 -1.12 12.22 -0.64
N SER A 53 -0.47 12.85 0.34
CA SER A 53 0.93 13.27 0.22
C SER A 53 1.88 12.07 0.06
N MET A 54 1.61 10.96 0.76
CA MET A 54 2.40 9.74 0.65
C MET A 54 2.21 9.05 -0.71
N THR A 55 0.99 9.07 -1.25
CA THR A 55 0.67 8.53 -2.58
C THR A 55 1.42 9.31 -3.65
N GLU A 56 1.27 10.63 -3.66
CA GLU A 56 1.94 11.52 -4.62
C GLU A 56 3.47 11.36 -4.57
N TYR A 57 4.03 11.27 -3.37
CA TYR A 57 5.47 11.04 -3.20
C TYR A 57 5.91 9.69 -3.76
N THR A 58 5.21 8.61 -3.42
CA THR A 58 5.56 7.25 -3.87
C THR A 58 5.44 7.11 -5.38
N GLU A 59 4.36 7.65 -5.97
CA GLU A 59 4.14 7.67 -7.43
C GLU A 59 5.24 8.46 -8.14
N SER A 60 5.67 9.60 -7.59
CA SER A 60 6.76 10.38 -8.17
C SER A 60 8.09 9.61 -8.22
N LEU A 61 8.37 8.80 -7.20
CA LEU A 61 9.55 7.94 -7.16
C LEU A 61 9.41 6.77 -8.15
N PHE A 62 8.23 6.18 -8.26
CA PHE A 62 7.97 5.13 -9.23
C PHE A 62 8.11 5.63 -10.67
N LEU A 63 7.60 6.82 -10.99
CA LEU A 63 7.81 7.44 -12.31
C LEU A 63 9.28 7.69 -12.61
N ARG A 64 10.08 8.04 -11.58
CA ARG A 64 11.50 8.34 -11.73
C ARG A 64 12.39 7.10 -11.84
N TYR A 65 12.08 6.04 -11.10
CA TYR A 65 12.97 4.89 -10.92
C TYR A 65 12.34 3.55 -11.30
N GLY A 66 11.02 3.48 -11.44
CA GLY A 66 10.28 2.25 -11.72
C GLY A 66 10.26 1.84 -13.20
N PHE A 67 10.68 2.72 -14.11
CA PHE A 67 10.86 2.43 -15.54
C PHE A 67 12.34 2.37 -15.96
N SER A 68 13.27 2.38 -15.00
CA SER A 68 14.70 2.32 -15.29
C SER A 68 15.14 0.86 -15.50
N GLU A 69 14.85 0.30 -16.67
CA GLU A 69 15.55 -0.86 -17.23
C GLU A 69 16.21 -0.51 -18.56
#